data_AF-A0A2E1RUX9-F1
#
_entry.id   AF-A0A2E1RUX9-F1
#
_cell.length_a   1.000
_cell.length_b   1.000
_cell.length_c   1.000
_cell.angle_alpha   90.00
_cell.angle_beta   90.00
_cell.angle_gamma   90.00
#
_symmetry.space_group_name_H-M   'P 1'
#
loop_
_entity.id
_entity.type
_entity.pdbx_description
1 polymer ?
#
loop_
_entity_poly.entity_id
_entity_poly.type
_entity_poly.pdbx_seq_one_letter_code
_entity_poly.pdbx_strand_id
1 'polypeptide(L)'
;MANQDSAFGLRPVGKVGQNADNGGMSEYQIADNEASSIFQGDPVIPQAANTGFIDVAAAGDTLLGVFWGVNYVDPTTGKPTFRNHYTQTNITSGDIDAFVYDDPYERFEVQGDGASARTDIFKVADIVYAAGSTVNGTSNVELDVSDLAATDGQLRVVGVSTDPNNSEIGSDNLNYIVSINEHTLKQEL
;
A
#
# COMPACT_ATOMS: atom_id res chain seq x y z
N MET A 1 -8.69 22.23 12.01
CA MET A 1 -9.91 21.87 11.23
C MET A 1 -10.00 20.38 11.39
N ALA A 2 -11.17 19.85 11.74
CA ALA A 2 -11.31 18.41 11.92
C ALA A 2 -10.84 17.67 10.67
N ASN A 3 -10.08 16.59 10.88
CA ASN A 3 -9.55 15.76 9.81
C ASN A 3 -10.71 15.15 9.00
N GLN A 4 -10.49 14.96 7.70
CA GLN A 4 -11.48 14.37 6.80
C GLN A 4 -11.26 12.87 6.65
N ASP A 5 -12.33 12.09 6.78
CA ASP A 5 -12.34 10.67 6.42
C ASP A 5 -12.31 10.55 4.89
N SER A 6 -11.16 10.12 4.34
CA SER A 6 -10.92 9.99 2.91
C SER A 6 -9.67 9.14 2.70
N ALA A 7 -9.73 7.87 3.11
CA ALA A 7 -8.65 6.91 2.92
C ALA A 7 -8.18 6.84 1.45
N PHE A 8 -6.88 6.59 1.26
CA PHE A 8 -6.24 6.55 -0.06
C PHE A 8 -5.17 5.46 -0.17
N GLY A 9 -5.11 4.54 0.79
CA GLY A 9 -4.03 3.56 0.91
C GLY A 9 -2.68 4.20 1.21
N LEU A 10 -1.63 3.47 0.89
CA LEU A 10 -0.25 3.92 1.07
C LEU A 10 0.21 4.75 -0.14
N ARG A 11 0.43 6.05 0.07
CA ARG A 11 0.95 6.97 -0.96
C ARG A 11 2.44 7.22 -0.76
N PRO A 12 3.32 6.95 -1.75
CA PRO A 12 4.76 7.19 -1.57
C PRO A 12 5.05 8.68 -1.34
N VAL A 13 5.92 8.98 -0.37
CA VAL A 13 6.37 10.34 -0.03
C VAL A 13 7.89 10.50 -0.07
N GLY A 14 8.60 9.47 -0.49
CA GLY A 14 10.03 9.45 -0.70
C GLY A 14 10.83 8.85 0.46
N LYS A 15 12.10 8.61 0.18
CA LYS A 15 13.02 7.89 1.08
C LYS A 15 13.46 8.72 2.28
N VAL A 16 13.95 8.03 3.31
CA VAL A 16 14.59 8.67 4.48
C VAL A 16 15.93 9.31 4.08
N GLY A 17 16.14 10.56 4.51
CA GLY A 17 17.41 11.27 4.33
C GLY A 17 17.56 12.00 2.99
N GLN A 18 18.79 12.32 2.61
CA GLN A 18 19.12 13.04 1.36
C GLN A 18 19.32 12.08 0.16
N ASN A 19 18.80 10.86 0.24
CA ASN A 19 18.88 9.93 -0.89
C ASN A 19 18.04 10.44 -2.05
N ALA A 20 18.55 10.27 -3.27
CA ALA A 20 17.76 10.57 -4.46
C ALA A 20 16.57 9.61 -4.51
N ASP A 21 15.38 10.15 -4.33
CA ASP A 21 14.15 9.42 -4.63
C ASP A 21 13.87 9.55 -6.13
N ASN A 22 14.02 8.43 -6.83
CA ASN A 22 13.79 8.35 -8.27
C ASN A 22 12.43 7.72 -8.60
N GLY A 23 11.58 7.48 -7.60
CA GLY A 23 10.29 6.80 -7.77
C GLY A 23 10.42 5.44 -8.47
N GLY A 24 11.52 4.74 -8.21
CA GLY A 24 11.80 3.45 -8.84
C GLY A 24 10.78 2.41 -8.38
N MET A 25 10.16 1.72 -9.35
CA MET A 25 9.27 0.60 -9.12
C MET A 25 9.89 -0.65 -9.74
N SER A 26 9.67 -1.79 -9.11
CA SER A 26 9.96 -3.10 -9.69
C SER A 26 8.71 -3.67 -10.36
N GLU A 27 8.94 -4.44 -11.43
CA GLU A 27 7.89 -5.17 -12.15
C GLU A 27 7.75 -6.58 -11.56
N TYR A 28 6.51 -6.94 -11.25
CA TYR A 28 6.07 -8.26 -10.79
C TYR A 28 4.91 -8.74 -11.65
N GLN A 29 4.42 -9.96 -11.43
CA GLN A 29 3.31 -10.52 -12.19
C GLN A 29 2.11 -10.84 -11.30
N ILE A 30 0.91 -10.63 -11.83
CA ILE A 30 -0.35 -11.11 -11.25
C ILE A 30 -0.78 -12.34 -12.04
N ALA A 31 -1.30 -13.36 -11.37
CA ALA A 31 -1.80 -14.57 -12.02
C ALA A 31 -2.98 -14.24 -12.96
N ASP A 32 -3.06 -14.89 -14.12
CA ASP A 32 -4.22 -14.75 -14.99
C ASP A 32 -5.50 -15.15 -14.23
N ASN A 33 -6.54 -14.34 -14.39
CA ASN A 33 -7.82 -14.52 -13.73
C ASN A 33 -7.76 -14.55 -12.19
N GLU A 34 -6.74 -13.93 -11.58
CA GLU A 34 -6.64 -13.71 -10.13
C GLU A 34 -7.93 -13.05 -9.61
N ALA A 35 -8.47 -13.60 -8.52
CA ALA A 35 -9.78 -13.21 -8.00
C ALA A 35 -9.70 -11.94 -7.15
N SER A 36 -8.60 -11.76 -6.43
CA SER A 36 -8.34 -10.58 -5.63
C SER A 36 -8.17 -9.35 -6.54
N SER A 37 -8.90 -8.28 -6.23
CA SER A 37 -8.65 -6.98 -6.86
C SER A 37 -7.57 -6.23 -6.08
N ILE A 38 -6.71 -5.50 -6.79
CA ILE A 38 -5.58 -4.76 -6.21
C ILE A 38 -5.66 -3.33 -6.71
N PHE A 39 -5.68 -2.35 -5.83
CA PHE A 39 -5.86 -0.93 -6.13
C PHE A 39 -4.59 -0.15 -5.84
N GLN A 40 -4.44 1.02 -6.47
CA GLN A 40 -3.31 1.91 -6.21
C GLN A 40 -3.24 2.27 -4.72
N GLY A 41 -2.09 2.01 -4.10
CA GLY A 41 -1.89 2.20 -2.67
C GLY A 41 -2.18 0.96 -1.82
N ASP A 42 -2.62 -0.15 -2.40
CA ASP A 42 -2.74 -1.42 -1.67
C ASP A 42 -1.34 -1.97 -1.36
N PRO A 43 -1.09 -2.42 -0.13
CA PRO A 43 0.07 -3.24 0.17
C PRO A 43 -0.09 -4.61 -0.48
N VAL A 44 1.02 -5.15 -0.98
CA VAL A 44 1.05 -6.45 -1.68
C VAL A 44 2.03 -7.40 -1.03
N ILE A 45 1.78 -8.69 -1.24
CA ILE A 45 2.62 -9.80 -0.80
C ILE A 45 3.00 -10.69 -1.98
N PRO A 46 4.06 -11.51 -1.87
CA PRO A 46 4.19 -12.67 -2.74
C PRO A 46 2.98 -13.57 -2.52
N GLN A 47 2.35 -14.03 -3.60
CA GLN A 47 1.18 -14.88 -3.52
C GLN A 47 1.51 -16.16 -2.73
N ALA A 48 0.54 -16.60 -1.92
CA ALA A 48 0.65 -17.82 -1.12
C ALA A 48 1.06 -19.02 -1.99
N ALA A 49 1.80 -19.95 -1.37
CA ALA A 49 2.41 -21.11 -2.05
C ALA A 49 3.57 -20.79 -3.02
N ASN A 50 4.11 -19.56 -3.03
CA ASN A 50 5.28 -19.18 -3.82
C ASN A 50 5.10 -19.47 -5.32
N THR A 51 3.92 -19.16 -5.85
CA THR A 51 3.54 -19.39 -7.25
C THR A 51 4.31 -18.51 -8.23
N GLY A 52 5.07 -17.52 -7.74
CA GLY A 52 5.81 -16.55 -8.56
C GLY A 52 5.02 -15.29 -8.89
N PHE A 53 3.79 -15.15 -8.37
CA PHE A 53 2.94 -13.99 -8.55
C PHE A 53 2.82 -13.18 -7.26
N ILE A 54 2.20 -12.00 -7.34
CA ILE A 54 1.82 -11.18 -6.18
C ILE A 54 0.32 -11.25 -5.94
N ASP A 55 -0.09 -10.97 -4.70
CA ASP A 55 -1.48 -10.81 -4.29
C ASP A 55 -1.61 -9.60 -3.32
N VAL A 56 -2.84 -9.15 -3.07
CA VAL A 56 -3.13 -8.11 -2.09
C VAL A 56 -2.83 -8.62 -0.67
N ALA A 57 -2.25 -7.77 0.18
CA ALA A 57 -1.93 -8.12 1.56
C ALA A 57 -3.15 -7.97 2.48
N ALA A 58 -3.23 -8.84 3.50
CA ALA A 58 -4.12 -8.70 4.64
C ALA A 58 -3.36 -8.15 5.87
N ALA A 59 -4.10 -7.87 6.95
CA ALA A 59 -3.50 -7.53 8.24
C ALA A 59 -2.60 -8.66 8.76
N GLY A 60 -1.43 -8.30 9.28
CA GLY A 60 -0.42 -9.23 9.81
C GLY A 60 0.43 -9.97 8.77
N ASP A 61 0.25 -9.72 7.47
CA ASP A 61 1.10 -10.30 6.42
C ASP A 61 2.45 -9.56 6.30
N THR A 62 3.52 -10.28 5.97
CA THR A 62 4.80 -9.64 5.61
C THR A 62 4.72 -9.02 4.21
N LEU A 63 4.86 -7.70 4.14
CA LEU A 63 4.66 -6.92 2.93
C LEU A 63 5.86 -6.98 1.97
N LEU A 64 5.58 -7.12 0.67
CA LEU A 64 6.57 -6.95 -0.40
C LEU A 64 6.76 -5.48 -0.77
N GLY A 65 5.70 -4.69 -0.68
CA GLY A 65 5.68 -3.30 -1.13
C GLY A 65 4.27 -2.79 -1.32
N VAL A 66 4.13 -1.69 -2.08
CA VAL A 66 2.85 -1.04 -2.36
C VAL A 66 2.57 -0.99 -3.86
N PHE A 67 1.39 -1.43 -4.28
CA PHE A 67 0.97 -1.47 -5.67
C PHE A 67 0.72 -0.06 -6.24
N TRP A 68 1.28 0.20 -7.42
CA TRP A 68 1.07 1.45 -8.17
C TRP A 68 0.04 1.29 -9.29
N GLY A 69 0.13 0.19 -10.03
CA GLY A 69 -0.66 -0.03 -11.23
C GLY A 69 -0.24 -1.28 -11.97
N VAL A 70 -1.02 -1.61 -12.99
CA VAL A 70 -0.86 -2.81 -13.81
C VAL A 70 -0.89 -2.44 -15.29
N ASN A 71 -0.13 -3.17 -16.10
CA ASN A 71 -0.16 -3.11 -17.55
C ASN A 71 -0.43 -4.50 -18.11
N TYR A 72 -1.42 -4.62 -18.99
CA TYR A 72 -1.78 -5.89 -19.62
C TYR A 72 -2.46 -5.65 -20.96
N VAL A 73 -2.60 -6.71 -21.77
CA VAL A 73 -3.39 -6.64 -23.01
C VAL A 73 -4.87 -6.80 -22.65
N ASP A 74 -5.64 -5.72 -22.75
CA ASP A 74 -7.07 -5.74 -22.41
C ASP A 74 -7.81 -6.71 -23.35
N PRO A 75 -8.47 -7.76 -22.83
CA PRO A 75 -9.06 -8.82 -23.66
C PRO A 75 -10.24 -8.32 -24.51
N THR A 76 -10.85 -7.19 -24.12
CA THR A 76 -11.96 -6.56 -24.84
C THR A 76 -11.47 -5.74 -26.03
N THR A 77 -10.33 -5.07 -25.88
CA THR A 77 -9.81 -4.14 -26.90
C THR A 77 -8.64 -4.68 -27.70
N GLY A 78 -7.97 -5.73 -27.20
CA GLY A 78 -6.75 -6.31 -27.77
C GLY A 78 -5.53 -5.39 -27.70
N LYS A 79 -5.51 -4.40 -26.80
CA LYS A 79 -4.45 -3.38 -26.72
C LYS A 79 -3.77 -3.38 -25.35
N PRO A 80 -2.44 -3.12 -25.29
CA PRO A 80 -1.76 -2.82 -24.04
C PRO A 80 -2.43 -1.64 -23.34
N THR A 81 -2.82 -1.84 -22.09
CA THR A 81 -3.58 -0.91 -21.28
C THR A 81 -2.97 -0.84 -19.89
N PHE A 82 -2.55 0.36 -19.51
CA PHE A 82 -2.22 0.66 -18.12
C PHE A 82 -3.50 0.99 -17.34
N ARG A 83 -3.64 0.43 -16.15
CA ARG A 83 -4.66 0.79 -15.16
C ARG A 83 -4.01 0.97 -13.80
N ASN A 84 -4.53 1.88 -13.00
CA ASN A 84 -4.10 2.05 -11.61
C ASN A 84 -4.74 1.04 -10.65
N HIS A 85 -5.48 0.07 -11.16
CA HIS A 85 -6.02 -1.04 -10.39
C HIS A 85 -6.11 -2.29 -11.27
N TYR A 86 -6.06 -3.44 -10.62
CA TYR A 86 -6.39 -4.75 -11.17
C TYR A 86 -7.75 -5.19 -10.62
N THR A 87 -8.60 -5.69 -11.52
CA THR A 87 -9.77 -6.51 -11.17
C THR A 87 -9.70 -7.78 -11.98
N GLN A 88 -10.35 -8.85 -11.51
CA GLN A 88 -10.35 -10.15 -12.17
C GLN A 88 -10.50 -10.03 -13.69
N THR A 89 -9.43 -10.36 -14.40
CA THR A 89 -9.33 -10.25 -15.85
C THR A 89 -8.77 -11.56 -16.39
N ASN A 90 -9.45 -12.13 -17.37
CA ASN A 90 -8.96 -13.28 -18.13
C ASN A 90 -8.32 -12.76 -19.42
N ILE A 91 -6.98 -12.78 -19.47
CA ILE A 91 -6.25 -12.28 -20.64
C ILE A 91 -6.15 -13.35 -21.72
N THR A 92 -6.26 -12.95 -22.99
CA THR A 92 -6.16 -13.89 -24.11
C THR A 92 -4.73 -14.10 -24.60
N SER A 93 -3.78 -13.26 -24.16
CA SER A 93 -2.38 -13.27 -24.56
C SER A 93 -1.53 -12.33 -23.68
N GLY A 94 -0.26 -12.68 -23.50
CA GLY A 94 0.69 -11.88 -22.71
C GLY A 94 0.65 -12.22 -21.23
N ASP A 95 1.21 -11.34 -20.41
CA ASP A 95 1.22 -11.41 -18.95
C ASP A 95 0.52 -10.18 -18.35
N ILE A 96 0.27 -10.23 -17.04
CA ILE A 96 -0.30 -9.13 -16.26
C ILE A 96 0.82 -8.53 -15.41
N ASP A 97 1.45 -7.47 -15.91
CA ASP A 97 2.63 -6.86 -15.29
C ASP A 97 2.21 -5.80 -14.27
N ALA A 98 2.58 -5.99 -13.00
CA ALA A 98 2.27 -5.11 -11.89
C ALA A 98 3.51 -4.33 -11.44
N PHE A 99 3.35 -3.03 -11.21
CA PHE A 99 4.41 -2.16 -10.72
C PHE A 99 4.23 -1.92 -9.22
N VAL A 100 5.30 -2.17 -8.46
CA VAL A 100 5.28 -2.12 -6.99
C VAL A 100 6.43 -1.25 -6.49
N TYR A 101 6.14 -0.39 -5.52
CA TYR A 101 7.15 0.26 -4.69
C TYR A 101 7.64 -0.72 -3.65
N ASP A 102 8.74 -1.41 -3.96
CA ASP A 102 9.33 -2.51 -3.19
C ASP A 102 10.60 -2.10 -2.43
N ASP A 103 11.00 -0.83 -2.49
CA ASP A 103 12.16 -0.36 -1.72
C ASP A 103 11.82 -0.38 -0.22
N PRO A 104 12.53 -1.17 0.60
CA PRO A 104 12.24 -1.27 2.02
C PRO A 104 12.44 0.03 2.82
N TYR A 105 13.07 1.05 2.24
CA TYR A 105 13.32 2.36 2.85
C TYR A 105 12.44 3.48 2.30
N GLU A 106 11.51 3.13 1.40
CA GLU A 106 10.46 4.03 0.96
C GLU A 106 9.54 4.38 2.14
N ARG A 107 9.04 5.62 2.16
CA ARG A 107 8.04 6.05 3.14
C ARG A 107 6.74 6.29 2.43
N PHE A 108 5.66 6.05 3.16
CA PHE A 108 4.31 6.23 2.66
C PHE A 108 3.54 7.16 3.58
N GLU A 109 2.62 7.90 3.02
CA GLU A 109 1.55 8.55 3.76
C GLU A 109 0.34 7.61 3.76
N VAL A 110 -0.33 7.51 4.89
CA VAL A 110 -1.54 6.70 5.05
C VAL A 110 -2.45 7.37 6.07
N GLN A 111 -3.76 7.23 5.91
CA GLN A 111 -4.74 7.69 6.90
C GLN A 111 -4.86 6.66 8.03
N GLY A 112 -4.99 7.11 9.27
CA GLY A 112 -5.35 6.22 10.39
C GLY A 112 -6.86 6.19 10.63
N ASP A 113 -7.38 5.03 11.00
CA ASP A 113 -8.83 4.76 11.16
C ASP A 113 -9.44 5.28 12.49
N GLY A 114 -8.65 5.98 13.31
CA GLY A 114 -9.05 6.35 14.67
C GLY A 114 -8.27 7.51 15.29
N ALA A 115 -8.56 7.76 16.57
CA ALA A 115 -8.08 8.94 17.30
C ALA A 115 -6.55 8.95 17.47
N SER A 116 -5.91 9.90 16.82
CA SER A 116 -4.46 10.02 16.85
C SER A 116 -3.89 10.55 18.16
N ALA A 117 -2.67 10.15 18.50
CA ALA A 117 -1.92 10.68 19.62
C ALA A 117 -0.46 10.97 19.25
N ARG A 118 0.16 11.95 19.93
CA ARG A 118 1.60 12.25 19.74
C ARG A 118 2.49 11.06 20.06
N THR A 119 2.03 10.18 20.95
CA THR A 119 2.71 8.95 21.38
C THR A 119 2.72 7.85 20.33
N ASP A 120 2.04 8.03 19.19
CA ASP A 120 1.96 7.04 18.11
C ASP A 120 3.26 6.98 17.31
N ILE A 121 4.04 8.06 17.32
CA ILE A 121 5.31 8.12 16.60
C ILE A 121 6.27 7.09 17.18
N PHE A 122 6.89 6.32 16.29
CA PHE A 122 7.76 5.17 16.56
C PHE A 122 7.08 3.89 17.03
N LYS A 123 5.75 3.88 17.17
CA LYS A 123 4.99 2.65 17.29
C LYS A 123 4.80 1.97 15.94
N VAL A 124 4.37 0.73 16.01
CA VAL A 124 4.01 -0.12 14.87
C VAL A 124 2.54 -0.52 14.99
N ALA A 125 1.88 -0.74 13.85
CA ALA A 125 0.53 -1.28 13.77
C ALA A 125 0.34 -1.98 12.43
N ASP A 126 -0.66 -2.85 12.39
CA ASP A 126 -1.15 -3.43 11.14
C ASP A 126 -1.98 -2.45 10.31
N ILE A 127 -2.24 -2.87 9.08
CA ILE A 127 -3.21 -2.19 8.22
C ILE A 127 -4.63 -2.63 8.57
N VAL A 128 -5.59 -1.72 8.39
CA VAL A 128 -6.99 -2.10 8.19
C VAL A 128 -7.23 -2.22 6.70
N TYR A 129 -7.45 -3.45 6.23
CA TYR A 129 -7.77 -3.67 4.83
C TYR A 129 -9.23 -3.31 4.54
N ALA A 130 -9.43 -2.37 3.61
CA ALA A 130 -10.71 -2.07 3.01
C ALA A 130 -10.55 -2.04 1.49
N ALA A 131 -11.49 -2.68 0.78
CA ALA A 131 -11.46 -2.73 -0.67
C ALA A 131 -11.47 -1.31 -1.27
N GLY A 132 -10.63 -1.08 -2.27
CA GLY A 132 -10.59 0.17 -3.02
C GLY A 132 -11.80 0.41 -3.92
N SER A 133 -11.76 1.51 -4.67
CA SER A 133 -12.83 1.89 -5.60
C SER A 133 -12.37 1.76 -7.04
N THR A 134 -13.15 1.09 -7.89
CA THR A 134 -12.89 1.04 -9.34
C THR A 134 -13.18 2.36 -10.07
N VAL A 135 -13.84 3.32 -9.40
CA VAL A 135 -14.15 4.64 -9.96
C VAL A 135 -12.90 5.50 -10.06
N ASN A 136 -12.08 5.52 -9.00
CA ASN A 136 -10.81 6.26 -8.96
C ASN A 136 -9.58 5.34 -9.03
N GLY A 137 -9.74 4.04 -8.82
CA GLY A 137 -8.67 3.03 -8.81
C GLY A 137 -7.79 3.08 -7.56
N THR A 138 -8.26 3.72 -6.48
CA THR A 138 -7.48 3.96 -5.26
C THR A 138 -7.92 3.03 -4.14
N SER A 139 -6.95 2.58 -3.36
CA SER A 139 -7.14 1.79 -2.14
C SER A 139 -7.84 2.61 -1.04
N ASN A 140 -8.55 1.91 -0.16
CA ASN A 140 -9.10 2.46 1.08
C ASN A 140 -8.36 1.90 2.31
N VAL A 141 -7.16 1.35 2.14
CA VAL A 141 -6.35 0.83 3.24
C VAL A 141 -5.97 1.97 4.19
N GLU A 142 -6.09 1.69 5.48
CA GLU A 142 -5.78 2.60 6.58
C GLU A 142 -4.79 1.95 7.55
N LEU A 143 -4.20 2.75 8.43
CA LEU A 143 -3.45 2.29 9.59
C LEU A 143 -4.42 2.00 10.74
N ASP A 144 -4.34 0.83 11.38
CA ASP A 144 -5.12 0.53 12.58
C ASP A 144 -4.55 1.30 13.77
N VAL A 145 -5.17 2.43 14.10
CA VAL A 145 -4.71 3.29 15.20
C VAL A 145 -4.92 2.59 16.55
N SER A 146 -5.89 1.68 16.64
CA SER A 146 -6.18 0.94 17.86
C SER A 146 -5.17 -0.19 18.15
N ASP A 147 -4.47 -0.65 17.12
CA ASP A 147 -3.43 -1.68 17.20
C ASP A 147 -2.02 -1.12 17.51
N LEU A 148 -1.84 0.20 17.53
CA LEU A 148 -0.54 0.84 17.74
C LEU A 148 0.20 0.37 19.01
N ALA A 149 1.21 -0.46 18.79
CA ALA A 149 2.00 -1.15 19.79
C ALA A 149 3.52 -0.92 19.58
N ALA A 150 4.34 -1.53 20.44
CA ALA A 150 5.79 -1.31 20.44
C ALA A 150 6.58 -2.29 19.56
N THR A 151 6.00 -3.43 19.16
CA THR A 151 6.78 -4.55 18.62
C THR A 151 6.15 -5.34 17.48
N ASP A 152 4.82 -5.34 17.35
CA ASP A 152 4.09 -6.16 16.37
C ASP A 152 3.31 -5.22 15.45
N GLY A 153 3.47 -5.38 14.14
CA GLY A 153 2.79 -4.52 13.18
C GLY A 153 3.54 -4.34 11.86
N GLN A 154 2.78 -4.41 10.77
CA GLN A 154 3.27 -4.26 9.40
C GLN A 154 3.93 -2.91 9.11
N LEU A 155 3.39 -1.82 9.68
CA LEU A 155 3.80 -0.46 9.40
C LEU A 155 4.40 0.20 10.64
N ARG A 156 5.47 0.97 10.46
CA ARG A 156 6.09 1.79 11.51
C ARG A 156 5.80 3.25 11.27
N VAL A 157 5.24 3.93 12.27
CA VAL A 157 4.99 5.37 12.23
C VAL A 157 6.31 6.12 12.42
N VAL A 158 6.69 6.93 11.43
CA VAL A 158 7.88 7.80 11.48
C VAL A 158 7.54 9.26 11.76
N GLY A 159 6.29 9.66 11.55
CA GLY A 159 5.82 11.02 11.79
C GLY A 159 4.36 11.23 11.40
N VAL A 160 3.97 12.50 11.37
CA VAL A 160 2.64 12.93 10.94
C VAL A 160 2.78 13.75 9.65
N SER A 161 1.78 13.68 8.78
CA SER A 161 1.76 14.47 7.55
C SER A 161 1.67 15.96 7.85
N THR A 162 2.17 16.78 6.92
CA THR A 162 2.01 18.24 6.97
C THR A 162 0.80 18.72 6.16
N ASP A 163 -0.06 17.81 5.68
CA ASP A 163 -1.29 18.18 4.97
C ASP A 163 -2.22 18.95 5.92
N PRO A 164 -2.56 20.23 5.62
CA PRO A 164 -3.40 21.04 6.49
C PRO A 164 -4.82 20.50 6.68
N ASN A 165 -5.29 19.59 5.82
CA ASN A 165 -6.62 18.99 5.93
C ASN A 165 -6.67 17.82 6.92
N ASN A 166 -5.54 17.15 7.16
CA ASN A 166 -5.47 15.90 7.95
C ASN A 166 -4.20 15.85 8.83
N SER A 167 -3.91 16.95 9.55
CA SER A 167 -2.73 17.09 10.43
C SER A 167 -3.07 17.43 11.89
N GLU A 168 -4.35 17.41 12.28
CA GLU A 168 -4.77 17.71 13.64
C GLU A 168 -4.62 16.48 14.56
N ILE A 169 -3.52 16.43 15.32
CA ILE A 169 -3.26 15.39 16.32
C ILE A 169 -4.31 15.45 17.43
N GLY A 170 -4.79 14.30 17.89
CA GLY A 170 -5.86 14.19 18.91
C GLY A 170 -7.25 14.03 18.31
N SER A 171 -7.36 14.06 16.99
CA SER A 171 -8.58 13.77 16.23
C SER A 171 -8.43 12.46 15.45
N ASP A 172 -9.55 11.88 15.05
CA ASP A 172 -9.61 10.74 14.13
C ASP A 172 -9.03 11.10 12.76
N ASN A 173 -8.72 10.12 11.90
CA ASN A 173 -8.41 10.32 10.47
C ASN A 173 -7.16 11.19 10.21
N LEU A 174 -6.19 11.18 11.13
CA LEU A 174 -4.90 11.84 10.93
C LEU A 174 -4.12 11.12 9.82
N ASN A 175 -3.45 11.87 8.95
CA ASN A 175 -2.50 11.28 8.02
C ASN A 175 -1.15 11.07 8.70
N TYR A 176 -0.69 9.82 8.73
CA TYR A 176 0.60 9.41 9.24
C TYR A 176 1.62 9.28 8.12
N ILE A 177 2.89 9.51 8.45
CA ILE A 177 4.00 9.07 7.61
C ILE A 177 4.53 7.77 8.21
N VAL A 178 4.56 6.71 7.41
CA VAL A 178 4.94 5.36 7.80
C VAL A 178 6.05 4.82 6.91
N SER A 179 6.71 3.78 7.39
CA SER A 179 7.59 2.91 6.60
C SER A 179 7.19 1.46 6.84
N ILE A 180 7.37 0.58 5.86
CA ILE A 180 7.11 -0.86 6.06
C ILE A 180 8.12 -1.40 7.08
N ASN A 181 7.59 -1.96 8.17
CA ASN A 181 8.36 -2.60 9.24
C ASN A 181 8.64 -4.07 8.88
N GLU A 182 7.59 -4.78 8.46
CA GLU A 182 7.64 -6.19 8.10
C GLU A 182 7.78 -6.35 6.60
N HIS A 183 9.01 -6.19 6.10
CA HIS A 183 9.29 -6.21 4.67
C HIS A 183 9.94 -7.53 4.24
N THR A 184 9.43 -8.17 3.19
CA THR A 184 9.96 -9.46 2.68
C THR A 184 11.46 -9.39 2.39
N LEU A 185 11.91 -8.32 1.71
CA LEU A 185 13.35 -8.10 1.39
C LEU A 185 14.26 -7.75 2.58
N LYS A 186 13.71 -7.55 3.80
CA LYS A 186 14.49 -7.26 5.02
C LYS A 186 14.56 -8.44 5.99
N GLN A 187 13.78 -9.50 5.77
CA GLN A 187 13.80 -10.67 6.65
C GLN A 187 15.11 -11.44 6.45
N GLU A 188 15.81 -11.71 7.55
CA GLU A 188 16.86 -12.73 7.57
C GLU A 188 16.18 -14.11 7.64
N LEU A 189 16.51 -14.99 6.70
CA LEU A 189 15.98 -16.37 6.62
C LEU A 189 16.50 -17.28 7.74
#